data_AF-A0AAV0XY50-F1
#
_entry.id   AF-A0AAV0XY50-F1
#
_cell.length_a   1.000
_cell.length_b   1.000
_cell.length_c   1.000
_cell.angle_alpha   90.00
_cell.angle_beta   90.00
_cell.angle_gamma   90.00
#
_symmetry.space_group_name_H-M   'P 1'
#
loop_
_entity.id
_entity.type
_entity.pdbx_description
1 polymer ?
#
loop_
_entity_poly.entity_id
_entity_poly.type
_entity_poly.pdbx_seq_one_letter_code
_entity_poly.pdbx_strand_id
1 'polypeptide(L)'
;MSFSIVGYICDAPARALVKVIKRHNGYFGCEKCEVEGNYINNRMSFAEISAPHRSNDRLAAASYDDHCQGKSPLVKIPGTKLVTHFPLDCLHLIYLGAVRKILLLLTKGPLTVRLSGATVQNISHQLVKLSKTITSDFARKCRSLSELCHWKGTEFRFFILYIGPIVLKNILNPNLYVHFMILHVAVRILSSPEYIIDLIDYAEELLIHFVREFSVLYGEEFVSYNIHNLIHLAEDCRSYGTLDTFSTFPFENSFQIIKRKLKKSTQPLAQLRNRELENRKILQCLPNTLDFPMLGKINNDGPFISGLVGDSFKSVKTKRFKLTTYAPNNCCIVDDGSIVLVENIIQTNDEIILVCRQFLNVCDLFNCPMPSNVIGIFLCSGLSELMLVKLINIKCKAIKMPKSCEGVLEKFAILSILHQNS
;
A
#
# COMPACT_ATOMS: atom_id res chain seq x y z
N MET A 1 -9.81 -34.23 -7.69
CA MET A 1 -9.54 -32.93 -7.03
C MET A 1 -10.78 -32.07 -7.18
N SER A 2 -11.52 -31.84 -6.11
CA SER A 2 -12.56 -30.80 -6.06
C SER A 2 -11.87 -29.46 -5.84
N PHE A 3 -12.13 -28.48 -6.71
CA PHE A 3 -11.71 -27.09 -6.48
C PHE A 3 -12.93 -26.28 -6.07
N SER A 4 -12.72 -25.27 -5.21
CA SER A 4 -13.74 -24.31 -4.79
C SER A 4 -13.29 -22.90 -5.15
N ILE A 5 -14.23 -22.06 -5.57
CA ILE A 5 -13.94 -20.65 -5.87
C ILE A 5 -14.04 -19.86 -4.57
N VAL A 6 -12.90 -19.35 -4.10
CA VAL A 6 -12.79 -18.58 -2.85
C VAL A 6 -13.00 -17.08 -3.06
N GLY A 7 -12.90 -16.56 -4.28
CA GLY A 7 -13.09 -15.14 -4.56
C GLY A 7 -12.94 -14.76 -6.04
N TYR A 8 -13.47 -13.60 -6.39
CA TYR A 8 -13.40 -12.98 -7.72
C TYR A 8 -12.75 -11.60 -7.59
N ILE A 9 -11.51 -11.48 -8.06
CA ILE A 9 -10.73 -10.23 -7.98
C ILE A 9 -10.82 -9.50 -9.31
N CYS A 10 -11.57 -8.41 -9.36
CA CYS A 10 -11.68 -7.54 -10.53
C CYS A 10 -12.16 -6.12 -10.16
N ASP A 11 -12.07 -5.19 -11.11
CA ASP A 11 -12.47 -3.79 -10.94
C ASP A 11 -14.00 -3.61 -10.95
N ALA A 12 -14.49 -2.43 -10.56
CA ALA A 12 -15.93 -2.18 -10.44
C ALA A 12 -16.71 -2.39 -11.76
N PRO A 13 -16.22 -1.93 -12.93
CA PRO A 13 -16.86 -2.27 -14.22
C PRO A 13 -16.98 -3.78 -14.48
N ALA A 14 -15.92 -4.55 -14.25
CA ALA A 14 -15.95 -6.00 -14.45
C ALA A 14 -16.89 -6.68 -13.45
N ARG A 15 -16.89 -6.28 -12.18
CA ARG A 15 -17.83 -6.79 -11.16
C ARG A 15 -19.27 -6.52 -11.57
N ALA A 16 -19.59 -5.30 -12.01
CA ALA A 16 -20.93 -4.97 -12.48
C ALA A 16 -21.37 -5.83 -13.67
N LEU A 17 -20.46 -6.08 -14.62
CA LEU A 17 -20.72 -6.93 -15.78
C LEU A 17 -21.02 -8.38 -15.40
N VAL A 18 -20.17 -9.01 -14.59
CA VAL A 18 -20.31 -10.44 -14.27
C VAL A 18 -21.44 -10.70 -13.27
N LYS A 19 -21.75 -9.73 -12.41
CA LYS A 19 -22.88 -9.79 -11.46
C LYS A 19 -24.20 -9.35 -12.10
N VAL A 20 -24.16 -8.71 -13.27
CA VAL A 20 -25.33 -8.17 -13.98
C VAL A 20 -26.09 -7.17 -13.08
N ILE A 21 -25.35 -6.19 -12.56
CA ILE A 21 -25.86 -5.15 -11.64
C ILE A 21 -25.59 -3.74 -12.19
N LYS A 22 -26.29 -2.74 -11.64
CA LYS A 22 -26.05 -1.33 -11.93
C LYS A 22 -24.57 -0.98 -11.69
N ARG A 23 -24.05 -0.10 -12.55
CA ARG A 23 -22.66 0.37 -12.49
C ARG A 23 -22.47 1.36 -11.34
N HIS A 24 -21.21 1.62 -11.00
CA HIS A 24 -20.77 2.54 -9.94
C HIS A 24 -21.31 3.99 -10.01
N ASN A 25 -21.89 4.41 -11.14
CA ASN A 25 -22.48 5.75 -11.31
C ASN A 25 -24.02 5.76 -11.26
N GLY A 26 -24.67 4.62 -11.01
CA GLY A 26 -26.13 4.55 -10.84
C GLY A 26 -26.57 4.88 -9.42
N TYR A 27 -27.83 5.28 -9.25
CA TYR A 27 -28.44 5.60 -7.95
C TYR A 27 -28.21 4.48 -6.92
N PHE A 28 -28.51 3.22 -7.25
CA PHE A 28 -28.18 2.08 -6.38
C PHE A 28 -26.89 1.39 -6.83
N GLY A 29 -25.81 2.17 -6.95
CA GLY A 29 -24.55 1.73 -7.56
C GLY A 29 -23.62 0.94 -6.65
N CYS A 30 -23.66 1.15 -5.33
CA CYS A 30 -22.91 0.32 -4.36
C CYS A 30 -23.29 -1.14 -4.56
N GLU A 31 -22.37 -2.09 -4.38
CA GLU A 31 -22.66 -3.53 -4.53
C GLU A 31 -22.68 -4.30 -3.18
N LYS A 32 -22.26 -3.63 -2.10
CA LYS A 32 -22.14 -4.19 -0.75
C LYS A 32 -23.30 -3.78 0.16
N CYS A 33 -23.89 -2.60 -0.02
CA CYS A 33 -25.04 -2.11 0.73
C CYS A 33 -26.11 -1.48 -0.16
N GLU A 34 -27.31 -1.34 0.37
CA GLU A 34 -28.53 -0.90 -0.33
C GLU A 34 -28.65 0.62 -0.45
N VAL A 35 -27.55 1.37 -0.27
CA VAL A 35 -27.56 2.85 -0.34
C VAL A 35 -28.10 3.36 -1.68
N GLU A 36 -28.96 4.38 -1.60
CA GLU A 36 -29.36 5.20 -2.73
C GLU A 36 -28.44 6.43 -2.81
N GLY A 37 -27.82 6.62 -3.97
CA GLY A 37 -26.97 7.76 -4.24
C GLY A 37 -27.78 8.98 -4.71
N ASN A 38 -27.29 10.18 -4.41
CA ASN A 38 -27.87 11.44 -4.83
C ASN A 38 -27.12 12.03 -6.02
N TYR A 39 -27.84 12.60 -6.99
CA TYR A 39 -27.21 13.32 -8.10
C TYR A 39 -27.06 14.81 -7.76
N ILE A 40 -25.84 15.22 -7.37
CA ILE A 40 -25.52 16.57 -6.87
C ILE A 40 -24.45 17.18 -7.77
N ASN A 41 -24.64 18.41 -8.25
CA ASN A 41 -23.64 19.16 -9.04
C ASN A 41 -23.03 18.34 -10.21
N ASN A 42 -23.88 17.63 -10.96
CA ASN A 42 -23.51 16.73 -12.06
C ASN A 42 -22.65 15.51 -11.66
N ARG A 43 -22.82 15.03 -10.43
CA ARG A 43 -22.06 13.89 -9.88
C ARG A 43 -22.97 12.99 -9.08
N MET A 44 -22.75 11.67 -9.18
CA MET A 44 -23.36 10.70 -8.29
C MET A 44 -22.59 10.65 -6.96
N SER A 45 -23.31 10.87 -5.86
CA SER A 45 -22.79 10.86 -4.49
C SER A 45 -23.47 9.79 -3.64
N PHE A 46 -22.73 9.18 -2.72
CA PHE A 46 -23.18 8.13 -1.80
C PHE A 46 -22.80 8.50 -0.35
N ALA A 47 -23.33 9.62 0.13
CA ALA A 47 -22.99 10.17 1.45
C ALA A 47 -23.63 9.41 2.62
N GLU A 48 -24.77 8.76 2.40
CA GLU A 48 -25.37 7.87 3.38
C GLU A 48 -24.53 6.59 3.56
N ILE A 49 -24.38 6.15 4.80
CA ILE A 49 -23.52 5.03 5.19
C ILE A 49 -24.21 4.02 6.12
N SER A 50 -25.44 4.30 6.54
CA SER A 50 -26.22 3.44 7.45
C SER A 50 -27.11 2.45 6.71
N ALA A 51 -27.00 2.39 5.37
CA ALA A 51 -27.79 1.50 4.55
C ALA A 51 -27.49 0.02 4.86
N PRO A 52 -28.51 -0.85 4.87
CA PRO A 52 -28.32 -2.26 5.17
C PRO A 52 -27.43 -2.95 4.13
N HIS A 53 -26.71 -3.99 4.56
CA HIS A 53 -25.90 -4.81 3.68
C HIS A 53 -26.74 -5.65 2.73
N ARG A 54 -26.25 -5.84 1.50
CA ARG A 54 -26.92 -6.74 0.56
C ARG A 54 -26.71 -8.20 0.94
N SER A 55 -27.76 -8.99 0.76
CA SER A 55 -27.72 -10.44 0.95
C SER A 55 -27.21 -11.16 -0.30
N ASN A 56 -26.41 -12.21 -0.09
CA ASN A 56 -25.98 -13.14 -1.14
C ASN A 56 -27.19 -13.81 -1.83
N ASP A 57 -28.18 -14.24 -1.06
CA ASP A 57 -29.34 -14.97 -1.57
C ASP A 57 -30.24 -14.07 -2.40
N ARG A 58 -30.52 -12.85 -1.90
CA ARG A 58 -31.29 -11.84 -2.64
C ARG A 58 -30.59 -11.46 -3.95
N LEU A 59 -29.27 -11.29 -3.92
CA LEU A 59 -28.51 -10.96 -5.13
C LEU A 59 -28.47 -12.12 -6.13
N ALA A 60 -28.36 -13.37 -5.66
CA ALA A 60 -28.41 -14.57 -6.51
C ALA A 60 -29.80 -14.81 -7.12
N ALA A 61 -30.86 -14.44 -6.40
CA ALA A 61 -32.25 -14.45 -6.88
C ALA A 61 -32.58 -13.26 -7.79
N ALA A 62 -31.67 -12.28 -7.92
CA ALA A 62 -31.88 -11.02 -8.62
C ALA A 62 -33.09 -10.22 -8.09
N SER A 63 -33.33 -10.25 -6.78
CA SER A 63 -34.51 -9.66 -6.12
C SER A 63 -34.32 -8.19 -5.69
N TYR A 64 -33.30 -7.51 -6.21
CA TYR A 64 -33.06 -6.10 -5.97
C TYR A 64 -33.42 -5.32 -7.23
N ASP A 65 -34.70 -4.99 -7.41
CA ASP A 65 -35.21 -4.41 -8.67
C ASP A 65 -34.45 -3.14 -9.08
N ASP A 66 -34.08 -2.32 -8.10
CA ASP A 66 -33.33 -1.10 -8.32
C ASP A 66 -31.82 -1.29 -8.51
N HIS A 67 -31.28 -2.50 -8.40
CA HIS A 67 -29.84 -2.77 -8.52
C HIS A 67 -29.51 -3.83 -9.57
N CYS A 68 -30.30 -4.90 -9.65
CA CYS A 68 -30.11 -6.01 -10.57
C CYS A 68 -30.60 -5.63 -11.98
N GLN A 69 -29.80 -5.95 -12.99
CA GLN A 69 -30.16 -5.80 -14.40
C GLN A 69 -30.49 -7.16 -15.05
N GLY A 70 -30.46 -8.22 -14.26
CA GLY A 70 -30.67 -9.60 -14.67
C GLY A 70 -30.01 -10.57 -13.69
N LYS A 71 -30.07 -11.87 -14.02
CA LYS A 71 -29.47 -12.91 -13.20
C LYS A 71 -28.01 -13.16 -13.61
N SER A 72 -27.10 -13.10 -12.64
CA SER A 72 -25.69 -13.40 -12.90
C SER A 72 -25.50 -14.85 -13.39
N PRO A 73 -24.69 -15.09 -14.43
CA PRO A 73 -24.35 -16.44 -14.87
C PRO A 73 -23.56 -17.21 -13.80
N LEU A 74 -22.91 -16.50 -12.87
CA LEU A 74 -22.09 -17.11 -11.82
C LEU A 74 -22.91 -17.84 -10.76
N VAL A 75 -24.22 -17.61 -10.68
CA VAL A 75 -25.14 -18.36 -9.81
C VAL A 75 -25.17 -19.86 -10.18
N LYS A 76 -24.77 -20.22 -11.41
CA LYS A 76 -24.65 -21.61 -11.85
C LYS A 76 -23.43 -22.32 -11.25
N ILE A 77 -22.48 -21.59 -10.66
CA ILE A 77 -21.29 -22.16 -10.04
C ILE A 77 -21.62 -22.49 -8.58
N PRO A 78 -21.55 -23.77 -8.17
CA PRO A 78 -21.87 -24.16 -6.79
C PRO A 78 -21.02 -23.42 -5.76
N GLY A 79 -21.67 -22.91 -4.71
CA GLY A 79 -21.01 -22.22 -3.60
C GLY A 79 -20.65 -20.75 -3.86
N THR A 80 -20.91 -20.21 -5.05
CA THR A 80 -20.63 -18.80 -5.35
C THR A 80 -21.55 -17.85 -4.58
N LYS A 81 -20.93 -16.90 -3.87
CA LYS A 81 -21.60 -15.84 -3.11
C LYS A 81 -21.34 -14.48 -3.75
N LEU A 82 -22.35 -13.87 -4.39
CA LEU A 82 -22.17 -12.68 -5.22
C LEU A 82 -21.83 -11.38 -4.46
N VAL A 83 -22.00 -11.35 -3.14
CA VAL A 83 -21.61 -10.22 -2.28
C VAL A 83 -20.26 -10.48 -1.61
N THR A 84 -20.13 -11.61 -0.91
CA THR A 84 -18.95 -11.88 -0.07
C THR A 84 -17.77 -12.45 -0.87
N HIS A 85 -17.99 -13.11 -2.01
CA HIS A 85 -16.87 -13.59 -2.86
C HIS A 85 -16.31 -12.51 -3.80
N PHE A 86 -16.74 -11.25 -3.67
CA PHE A 86 -16.33 -10.14 -4.51
C PHE A 86 -15.71 -9.04 -3.64
N PRO A 87 -14.44 -9.20 -3.23
CA PRO A 87 -13.76 -8.19 -2.43
C PRO A 87 -13.48 -6.94 -3.27
N LEU A 88 -13.48 -5.79 -2.61
CA LEU A 88 -13.22 -4.49 -3.23
C LEU A 88 -11.72 -4.23 -3.33
N ASP A 89 -11.18 -4.38 -4.55
CA ASP A 89 -9.76 -4.20 -4.83
C ASP A 89 -9.19 -2.83 -4.37
N CYS A 90 -8.08 -2.88 -3.62
CA CYS A 90 -7.41 -1.70 -3.07
C CYS A 90 -6.76 -0.79 -4.13
N LEU A 91 -6.35 -1.33 -5.29
CA LEU A 91 -5.76 -0.53 -6.36
C LEU A 91 -6.74 0.51 -6.91
N HIS A 92 -7.93 0.08 -7.27
CA HIS A 92 -8.95 0.95 -7.86
C HIS A 92 -9.73 1.72 -6.80
N LEU A 93 -9.97 1.12 -5.64
CA LEU A 93 -10.76 1.75 -4.58
C LEU A 93 -9.96 2.81 -3.83
N ILE A 94 -8.81 2.44 -3.26
CA ILE A 94 -8.04 3.31 -2.37
C ILE A 94 -7.08 4.16 -3.18
N TYR A 95 -6.18 3.54 -3.95
CA TYR A 95 -5.03 4.24 -4.52
C TYR A 95 -5.42 5.12 -5.72
N LEU A 96 -6.04 4.53 -6.74
CA LEU A 96 -6.52 5.26 -7.92
C LEU A 96 -7.88 5.94 -7.70
N GLY A 97 -8.60 5.56 -6.64
CA GLY A 97 -9.89 6.12 -6.25
C GLY A 97 -9.76 7.22 -5.19
N ALA A 98 -9.72 6.84 -3.92
CA ALA A 98 -9.75 7.76 -2.79
C ALA A 98 -8.53 8.70 -2.72
N VAL A 99 -7.31 8.16 -2.69
CA VAL A 99 -6.07 8.94 -2.53
C VAL A 99 -5.88 9.89 -3.71
N ARG A 100 -6.07 9.40 -4.94
CA ARG A 100 -6.04 10.23 -6.15
C ARG A 100 -7.08 11.35 -6.09
N LYS A 101 -8.30 11.07 -5.62
CA LYS A 101 -9.34 12.08 -5.47
C LYS A 101 -8.93 13.17 -4.48
N ILE A 102 -8.46 12.81 -3.29
CA ILE A 102 -8.01 13.77 -2.28
C ILE A 102 -6.96 14.70 -2.87
N LEU A 103 -5.94 14.15 -3.53
CA LEU A 103 -4.88 14.96 -4.15
C LEU A 103 -5.40 15.85 -5.30
N LEU A 104 -6.37 15.38 -6.08
CA LEU A 104 -7.02 16.20 -7.11
C LEU A 104 -7.86 17.32 -6.53
N LEU A 105 -8.57 17.10 -5.42
CA LEU A 105 -9.31 18.15 -4.72
C LEU A 105 -8.37 19.20 -4.14
N LEU A 106 -7.28 18.77 -3.50
CA LEU A 106 -6.25 19.66 -2.95
C LEU A 106 -5.52 20.48 -4.03
N THR A 107 -5.42 19.99 -5.27
CA THR A 107 -4.68 20.68 -6.35
C THR A 107 -5.55 21.40 -7.36
N LYS A 108 -6.77 20.91 -7.60
CA LYS A 108 -7.67 21.37 -8.68
C LYS A 108 -9.13 21.51 -8.24
N GLY A 109 -9.46 21.21 -6.98
CA GLY A 109 -10.82 21.27 -6.45
C GLY A 109 -11.32 22.68 -6.16
N PRO A 110 -12.41 22.79 -5.38
CA PRO A 110 -12.97 24.05 -4.90
C PRO A 110 -11.95 24.85 -4.07
N LEU A 111 -12.07 26.19 -4.08
CA LEU A 111 -11.17 27.08 -3.34
C LEU A 111 -11.16 26.84 -1.83
N THR A 112 -12.22 26.25 -1.28
CA THR A 112 -12.33 25.90 0.15
C THR A 112 -11.29 24.88 0.61
N VAL A 113 -10.85 23.99 -0.29
CA VAL A 113 -9.86 22.92 0.01
C VAL A 113 -8.59 23.03 -0.84
N ARG A 114 -8.64 23.77 -1.95
CA ARG A 114 -7.56 23.83 -2.93
C ARG A 114 -6.37 24.63 -2.38
N LEU A 115 -5.19 24.03 -2.48
CA LEU A 115 -3.92 24.63 -2.12
C LEU A 115 -3.47 25.68 -3.15
N SER A 116 -2.71 26.65 -2.70
CA SER A 116 -2.06 27.62 -3.59
C SER A 116 -1.04 26.93 -4.51
N GLY A 117 -0.78 27.52 -5.69
CA GLY A 117 0.24 27.01 -6.61
C GLY A 117 1.63 26.89 -5.98
N ALA A 118 2.02 27.88 -5.15
CA ALA A 118 3.28 27.86 -4.41
C ALA A 118 3.35 26.69 -3.41
N THR A 119 2.24 26.43 -2.70
CA THR A 119 2.14 25.30 -1.77
C THR A 119 2.26 23.95 -2.50
N VAL A 120 1.61 23.81 -3.66
CA VAL A 120 1.71 22.59 -4.49
C VAL A 120 3.14 22.38 -5.01
N GLN A 121 3.83 23.46 -5.41
CA GLN A 121 5.24 23.41 -5.80
C GLN A 121 6.15 23.01 -4.64
N ASN A 122 5.92 23.54 -3.43
CA ASN A 122 6.66 23.15 -2.24
C ASN A 122 6.51 21.64 -1.94
N ILE A 123 5.28 21.11 -1.93
CA ILE A 123 5.05 19.67 -1.74
C ILE A 123 5.77 18.87 -2.84
N SER A 124 5.70 19.33 -4.10
CA SER A 124 6.37 18.66 -5.22
C SER A 124 7.90 18.62 -5.05
N HIS A 125 8.51 19.71 -4.61
CA HIS A 125 9.93 19.77 -4.28
C HIS A 125 10.29 18.81 -3.15
N GLN A 126 9.47 18.74 -2.09
CA GLN A 126 9.70 17.81 -0.98
C GLN A 126 9.58 16.35 -1.41
N LEU A 127 8.59 15.99 -2.23
CA LEU A 127 8.43 14.65 -2.80
C LEU A 127 9.67 14.23 -3.59
N VAL A 128 10.14 15.09 -4.51
CA VAL A 128 11.33 14.82 -5.32
C VAL A 128 12.59 14.73 -4.45
N LYS A 129 12.74 15.61 -3.45
CA LYS A 129 13.87 15.58 -2.51
C LYS A 129 13.90 14.27 -1.71
N LEU A 130 12.79 13.90 -1.08
CA LEU A 130 12.69 12.70 -0.25
C LEU A 130 12.77 11.41 -1.07
N SER A 131 12.38 11.42 -2.35
CA SER A 131 12.52 10.27 -3.24
C SER A 131 13.96 9.70 -3.28
N LYS A 132 14.97 10.56 -3.09
CA LYS A 132 16.39 10.17 -3.05
C LYS A 132 16.74 9.32 -1.82
N THR A 133 15.95 9.40 -0.77
CA THR A 133 16.14 8.67 0.50
C THR A 133 15.35 7.35 0.57
N ILE A 134 14.59 7.03 -0.48
CA ILE A 134 13.74 5.83 -0.52
C ILE A 134 14.55 4.60 -0.93
N THR A 135 14.35 3.53 -0.18
CA THR A 135 14.98 2.22 -0.36
C THR A 135 14.70 1.64 -1.74
N SER A 136 15.54 0.69 -2.17
CA SER A 136 15.43 0.03 -3.47
C SER A 136 14.23 -0.92 -3.60
N ASP A 137 13.50 -1.16 -2.51
CA ASP A 137 12.31 -2.03 -2.49
C ASP A 137 11.13 -1.40 -3.26
N PHE A 138 11.16 -0.08 -3.46
CA PHE A 138 10.13 0.66 -4.18
C PHE A 138 10.55 0.92 -5.63
N ALA A 139 9.99 0.16 -6.57
CA ALA A 139 10.27 0.31 -7.99
C ALA A 139 9.85 1.68 -8.58
N ARG A 140 8.82 2.31 -8.00
CA ARG A 140 8.38 3.67 -8.36
C ARG A 140 8.28 4.51 -7.10
N LYS A 141 8.79 5.74 -7.20
CA LYS A 141 8.79 6.76 -6.15
C LYS A 141 7.84 7.88 -6.56
N CYS A 142 7.32 8.65 -5.60
CA CYS A 142 6.44 9.77 -5.92
C CYS A 142 7.16 10.81 -6.78
N ARG A 143 6.53 11.16 -7.90
CA ARG A 143 6.91 12.29 -8.76
C ARG A 143 6.35 13.59 -8.21
N SER A 144 6.57 14.68 -8.94
CA SER A 144 5.93 15.97 -8.67
C SER A 144 4.39 15.84 -8.71
N LEU A 145 3.67 16.67 -7.93
CA LEU A 145 2.21 16.77 -8.03
C LEU A 145 1.76 17.38 -9.36
N SER A 146 2.64 18.04 -10.11
CA SER A 146 2.34 18.47 -11.49
C SER A 146 2.04 17.30 -12.43
N GLU A 147 2.58 16.12 -12.14
CA GLU A 147 2.39 14.89 -12.92
C GLU A 147 1.28 13.99 -12.35
N LEU A 148 0.47 14.48 -11.41
CA LEU A 148 -0.53 13.67 -10.68
C LEU A 148 -1.49 12.88 -11.60
N CYS A 149 -1.80 13.40 -12.79
CA CYS A 149 -2.61 12.69 -13.79
C CYS A 149 -1.94 11.43 -14.37
N HIS A 150 -0.61 11.36 -14.31
CA HIS A 150 0.20 10.26 -14.83
C HIS A 150 0.72 9.32 -13.74
N TRP A 151 0.46 9.63 -12.47
CA TRP A 151 0.81 8.75 -11.34
C TRP A 151 0.16 7.38 -11.50
N LYS A 152 0.92 6.36 -11.13
CA LYS A 152 0.49 4.96 -11.15
C LYS A 152 0.04 4.53 -9.76
N GLY A 153 -0.74 3.45 -9.68
CA GLY A 153 -1.25 2.94 -8.40
C GLY A 153 -0.17 2.71 -7.34
N THR A 154 1.03 2.28 -7.74
CA THR A 154 2.16 2.09 -6.81
C THR A 154 2.67 3.40 -6.21
N GLU A 155 2.57 4.53 -6.91
CA GLU A 155 2.95 5.85 -6.39
C GLU A 155 1.90 6.36 -5.40
N PHE A 156 0.62 6.19 -5.70
CA PHE A 156 -0.46 6.53 -4.75
C PHE A 156 -0.41 5.68 -3.48
N ARG A 157 -0.13 4.38 -3.62
CA ARG A 157 0.10 3.46 -2.50
C ARG A 157 1.29 3.91 -1.66
N PHE A 158 2.41 4.25 -2.30
CA PHE A 158 3.59 4.76 -1.60
C PHE A 158 3.28 6.08 -0.86
N PHE A 159 2.51 6.97 -1.50
CA PHE A 159 2.06 8.22 -0.91
C PHE A 159 1.25 8.01 0.36
N ILE A 160 0.18 7.22 0.30
CA ILE A 160 -0.70 7.03 1.46
C ILE A 160 -0.04 6.23 2.58
N LEU A 161 0.79 5.22 2.28
CA LEU A 161 1.37 4.37 3.31
C LEU A 161 2.64 4.93 3.97
N TYR A 162 3.36 5.83 3.30
CA TYR A 162 4.69 6.26 3.75
C TYR A 162 4.90 7.78 3.72
N ILE A 163 4.96 8.38 2.53
CA ILE A 163 5.51 9.74 2.39
C ILE A 163 4.49 10.86 2.68
N GLY A 164 3.19 10.61 2.46
CA GLY A 164 2.10 11.56 2.63
C GLY A 164 2.04 12.21 4.02
N PRO A 165 2.06 11.44 5.13
CA PRO A 165 2.06 11.99 6.49
C PRO A 165 3.16 13.02 6.76
N ILE A 166 4.31 12.86 6.11
CA ILE A 166 5.49 13.71 6.28
C ILE A 166 5.34 14.99 5.45
N VAL A 167 5.07 14.85 4.15
CA VAL A 167 5.06 16.00 3.23
C VAL A 167 3.81 16.89 3.36
N LEU A 168 2.73 16.38 3.95
CA LEU A 168 1.51 17.16 4.17
C LEU A 168 1.48 17.87 5.53
N LYS A 169 2.37 17.49 6.46
CA LYS A 169 2.41 18.06 7.81
C LYS A 169 2.80 19.53 7.74
N ASN A 170 2.09 20.36 8.50
CA ASN A 170 2.27 21.83 8.54
C ASN A 170 2.05 22.54 7.19
N ILE A 171 1.47 21.83 6.20
CA ILE A 171 1.09 22.41 4.90
C ILE A 171 -0.42 22.44 4.74
N LEU A 172 -1.10 21.34 5.06
CA LEU A 172 -2.56 21.29 5.02
C LEU A 172 -3.19 22.03 6.21
N ASN A 173 -4.41 22.51 6.02
CA ASN A 173 -5.29 22.88 7.12
C ASN A 173 -5.33 21.72 8.15
N PRO A 174 -5.29 22.00 9.47
CA PRO A 174 -5.27 20.96 10.50
C PRO A 174 -6.35 19.88 10.34
N ASN A 175 -7.59 20.27 10.00
CA ASN A 175 -8.70 19.33 9.83
C ASN A 175 -8.48 18.41 8.62
N LEU A 176 -8.03 18.96 7.49
CA LEU A 176 -7.70 18.18 6.30
C LEU A 176 -6.49 17.26 6.55
N TYR A 177 -5.52 17.70 7.35
CA TYR A 177 -4.38 16.86 7.72
C TYR A 177 -4.82 15.69 8.60
N VAL A 178 -5.59 15.94 9.66
CA VAL A 178 -6.12 14.88 10.55
C VAL A 178 -6.96 13.90 9.76
N HIS A 179 -7.82 14.39 8.87
CA HIS A 179 -8.63 13.55 7.98
C HIS A 179 -7.78 12.66 7.06
N PHE A 180 -6.71 13.20 6.47
CA PHE A 180 -5.75 12.39 5.73
C PHE A 180 -5.04 11.35 6.62
N MET A 181 -4.69 11.71 7.87
CA MET A 181 -4.05 10.80 8.81
C MET A 181 -4.95 9.64 9.23
N ILE A 182 -6.26 9.85 9.35
CA ILE A 182 -7.26 8.78 9.59
C ILE A 182 -7.17 7.74 8.46
N LEU A 183 -7.20 8.16 7.20
CA LEU A 183 -7.06 7.24 6.07
C LEU A 183 -5.68 6.57 6.04
N HIS A 184 -4.60 7.31 6.31
CA HIS A 184 -3.24 6.77 6.39
C HIS A 184 -3.17 5.61 7.38
N VAL A 185 -3.66 5.82 8.61
CA VAL A 185 -3.61 4.81 9.67
C VAL A 185 -4.48 3.60 9.32
N ALA A 186 -5.73 3.81 8.88
CA ALA A 186 -6.61 2.71 8.51
C ALA A 186 -6.02 1.85 7.39
N VAL A 187 -5.52 2.47 6.31
CA VAL A 187 -4.93 1.75 5.17
C VAL A 187 -3.64 1.04 5.57
N ARG A 188 -2.84 1.63 6.49
CA ARG A 188 -1.61 1.01 7.02
C ARG A 188 -1.90 -0.22 7.86
N ILE A 189 -2.93 -0.18 8.71
CA ILE A 189 -3.40 -1.34 9.48
C ILE A 189 -3.83 -2.47 8.53
N LEU A 190 -4.75 -2.19 7.61
CA LEU A 190 -5.29 -3.19 6.68
C LEU A 190 -4.25 -3.73 5.68
N SER A 191 -3.12 -3.04 5.51
CA SER A 191 -2.01 -3.46 4.65
C SER A 191 -1.00 -4.38 5.34
N SER A 192 -1.01 -4.46 6.68
CA SER A 192 0.01 -5.17 7.45
C SER A 192 -0.56 -6.48 8.01
N PRO A 193 0.10 -7.64 7.77
CA PRO A 193 -0.36 -8.90 8.33
C PRO A 193 -0.21 -8.96 9.86
N GLU A 194 0.65 -8.12 10.44
CA GLU A 194 0.81 -8.02 11.90
C GLU A 194 -0.28 -7.13 12.51
N TYR A 195 -0.51 -5.94 11.96
CA TYR A 195 -1.40 -4.95 12.58
C TYR A 195 -2.87 -5.31 12.41
N ILE A 196 -3.22 -5.97 11.31
CA ILE A 196 -4.61 -6.31 11.01
C ILE A 196 -5.23 -7.28 12.02
N ILE A 197 -4.41 -8.10 12.70
CA ILE A 197 -4.89 -9.12 13.64
C ILE A 197 -5.63 -8.46 14.82
N ASP A 198 -5.04 -7.40 15.39
CA ASP A 198 -5.57 -6.77 16.60
C ASP A 198 -6.32 -5.46 16.32
N LEU A 199 -6.09 -4.81 15.17
CA LEU A 199 -6.56 -3.45 14.91
C LEU A 199 -7.60 -3.34 13.78
N ILE A 200 -8.12 -4.45 13.24
CA ILE A 200 -9.07 -4.42 12.13
C ILE A 200 -10.36 -3.67 12.47
N ASP A 201 -10.89 -3.85 13.68
CA ASP A 201 -12.12 -3.18 14.11
C ASP A 201 -11.87 -1.67 14.26
N TYR A 202 -10.71 -1.27 14.78
CA TYR A 202 -10.31 0.13 14.83
C TYR A 202 -10.14 0.73 13.42
N ALA A 203 -9.57 -0.03 12.47
CA ALA A 203 -9.48 0.42 11.09
C ALA A 203 -10.87 0.59 10.44
N GLU A 204 -11.84 -0.27 10.77
CA GLU A 204 -13.23 -0.10 10.33
C GLU A 204 -13.84 1.19 10.86
N GLU A 205 -13.71 1.47 12.16
CA GLU A 205 -14.17 2.71 12.78
C GLU A 205 -13.54 3.95 12.13
N LEU A 206 -12.23 3.90 11.87
CA LEU A 206 -11.52 4.97 11.17
C LEU A 206 -12.04 5.19 9.76
N LEU A 207 -12.35 4.14 8.98
CA LEU A 207 -12.88 4.27 7.62
C LEU A 207 -14.32 4.82 7.63
N ILE A 208 -15.16 4.38 8.56
CA ILE A 208 -16.51 4.92 8.74
C ILE A 208 -16.44 6.41 9.09
N HIS A 209 -15.59 6.78 10.06
CA HIS A 209 -15.39 8.17 10.45
C HIS A 209 -14.81 9.00 9.29
N PHE A 210 -13.84 8.46 8.54
CA PHE A 210 -13.27 9.11 7.37
C PHE A 210 -14.35 9.47 6.34
N VAL A 211 -15.25 8.55 6.01
CA VAL A 211 -16.32 8.79 5.01
C VAL A 211 -17.33 9.82 5.51
N ARG A 212 -17.72 9.77 6.80
CA ARG A 212 -18.59 10.79 7.43
C ARG A 212 -17.99 12.19 7.28
N GLU A 213 -16.75 12.37 7.73
CA GLU A 213 -16.08 13.67 7.72
C GLU A 213 -15.69 14.12 6.31
N PHE A 214 -15.53 13.19 5.35
CA PHE A 214 -15.23 13.54 3.96
C PHE A 214 -16.30 14.46 3.37
N SER A 215 -17.59 14.15 3.63
CA SER A 215 -18.72 14.94 3.14
C SER A 215 -18.65 16.38 3.65
N VAL A 216 -18.36 16.54 4.95
CA VAL A 216 -18.27 17.86 5.61
C VAL A 216 -17.07 18.66 5.11
N LEU A 217 -15.90 18.02 4.96
CA LEU A 217 -14.65 18.71 4.65
C LEU A 217 -14.48 19.03 3.18
N TYR A 218 -14.91 18.13 2.29
CA TYR A 218 -14.69 18.27 0.85
C TYR A 218 -15.95 18.65 0.08
N GLY A 219 -17.13 18.35 0.61
CA GLY A 219 -18.44 18.50 -0.04
C GLY A 219 -19.11 17.16 -0.31
N GLU A 220 -20.42 17.09 -0.08
CA GLU A 220 -21.24 15.89 -0.25
C GLU A 220 -21.15 15.35 -1.68
N GLU A 221 -21.12 16.22 -2.69
CA GLU A 221 -21.03 15.84 -4.11
C GLU A 221 -19.75 15.07 -4.47
N PHE A 222 -18.74 15.10 -3.59
CA PHE A 222 -17.47 14.42 -3.79
C PHE A 222 -17.40 13.05 -3.12
N VAL A 223 -18.42 12.61 -2.38
CA VAL A 223 -18.52 11.25 -1.82
C VAL A 223 -18.90 10.25 -2.93
N SER A 224 -18.00 10.00 -3.87
CA SER A 224 -18.25 9.03 -4.95
C SER A 224 -18.31 7.60 -4.42
N TYR A 225 -18.75 6.69 -5.28
CA TYR A 225 -18.65 5.23 -5.10
C TYR A 225 -17.35 4.79 -4.41
N ASN A 226 -16.17 5.25 -4.87
CA ASN A 226 -14.90 4.82 -4.27
C ASN A 226 -14.66 5.34 -2.84
N ILE A 227 -15.23 6.48 -2.47
CA ILE A 227 -15.10 7.01 -1.10
C ILE A 227 -16.06 6.24 -0.19
N HIS A 228 -17.32 6.11 -0.60
CA HIS A 228 -18.34 5.36 0.15
C HIS A 228 -17.89 3.92 0.44
N ASN A 229 -17.41 3.21 -0.59
CA ASN A 229 -17.04 1.80 -0.46
C ASN A 229 -15.84 1.53 0.47
N LEU A 230 -15.15 2.56 0.96
CA LEU A 230 -14.13 2.39 1.99
C LEU A 230 -14.71 1.75 3.27
N ILE A 231 -15.97 2.05 3.62
CA ILE A 231 -16.60 1.50 4.83
C ILE A 231 -16.79 -0.03 4.79
N HIS A 232 -16.65 -0.65 3.60
CA HIS A 232 -16.81 -2.09 3.41
C HIS A 232 -15.49 -2.85 3.38
N LEU A 233 -14.35 -2.16 3.44
CA LEU A 233 -13.03 -2.78 3.28
C LEU A 233 -12.63 -3.66 4.45
N ALA A 234 -12.98 -3.30 5.68
CA ALA A 234 -12.62 -4.09 6.86
C ALA A 234 -13.24 -5.49 6.77
N GLU A 235 -14.50 -5.59 6.35
CA GLU A 235 -15.17 -6.89 6.18
C GLU A 235 -14.53 -7.76 5.09
N ASP A 236 -14.13 -7.16 3.97
CA ASP A 236 -13.37 -7.88 2.95
C ASP A 236 -12.00 -8.36 3.51
N CYS A 237 -11.34 -7.54 4.33
CA CYS A 237 -10.11 -7.92 5.00
C CYS A 237 -10.28 -9.06 6.03
N ARG A 238 -11.41 -9.11 6.76
CA ARG A 238 -11.73 -10.25 7.65
C ARG A 238 -11.81 -11.56 6.88
N SER A 239 -12.31 -11.52 5.64
CA SER A 239 -12.48 -12.71 4.80
C SER A 239 -11.23 -13.11 4.03
N TYR A 240 -10.42 -12.15 3.57
CA TYR A 240 -9.32 -12.40 2.64
C TYR A 240 -7.92 -12.14 3.21
N GLY A 241 -7.82 -11.48 4.37
CA GLY A 241 -6.55 -11.03 4.95
C GLY A 241 -6.21 -9.59 4.57
N THR A 242 -4.92 -9.30 4.38
CA THR A 242 -4.48 -7.93 4.09
C THR A 242 -4.92 -7.44 2.71
N LEU A 243 -4.96 -6.13 2.49
CA LEU A 243 -5.34 -5.51 1.21
C LEU A 243 -4.56 -6.05 0.00
N ASP A 244 -3.35 -6.58 0.20
CA ASP A 244 -2.52 -7.14 -0.87
C ASP A 244 -3.00 -8.50 -1.38
N THR A 245 -3.58 -9.31 -0.49
CA THR A 245 -3.98 -10.70 -0.76
C THR A 245 -5.07 -10.80 -1.83
N PHE A 246 -5.92 -9.79 -1.93
CA PHE A 246 -7.01 -9.69 -2.93
C PHE A 246 -6.84 -8.50 -3.88
N SER A 247 -5.61 -8.00 -4.05
CA SER A 247 -5.33 -6.88 -4.94
C SER A 247 -5.21 -7.30 -6.42
N THR A 248 -5.54 -6.37 -7.31
CA THR A 248 -5.43 -6.53 -8.77
C THR A 248 -4.01 -6.24 -9.30
N PHE A 249 -3.07 -5.78 -8.45
CA PHE A 249 -1.69 -5.46 -8.87
C PHE A 249 -0.98 -6.61 -9.61
N PRO A 250 -1.02 -7.87 -9.15
CA PRO A 250 -0.36 -8.97 -9.85
C PRO A 250 -0.96 -9.23 -11.24
N PHE A 251 -2.28 -9.07 -11.37
CA PHE A 251 -3.01 -9.26 -12.61
C PHE A 251 -2.70 -8.16 -13.62
N GLU A 252 -2.68 -6.89 -13.19
CA GLU A 252 -2.28 -5.75 -14.03
C GLU A 252 -0.83 -5.89 -14.55
N ASN A 253 0.08 -6.29 -13.67
CA ASN A 253 1.48 -6.53 -14.06
C ASN A 253 1.59 -7.70 -15.04
N SER A 254 0.90 -8.81 -14.79
CA SER A 254 0.86 -9.99 -15.67
C SER A 254 0.26 -9.64 -17.03
N PHE A 255 -0.79 -8.83 -17.06
CA PHE A 255 -1.42 -8.39 -18.31
C PHE A 255 -0.47 -7.55 -19.17
N GLN A 256 0.36 -6.71 -18.56
CA GLN A 256 1.43 -6.00 -19.28
C GLN A 256 2.49 -6.94 -19.86
N ILE A 257 2.81 -8.05 -19.19
CA ILE A 257 3.72 -9.07 -19.72
C ILE A 257 3.08 -9.76 -20.93
N ILE A 258 1.81 -10.17 -20.82
CA ILE A 258 1.07 -10.78 -21.92
C ILE A 258 1.02 -9.83 -23.12
N LYS A 259 0.64 -8.57 -22.93
CA LYS A 259 0.61 -7.55 -23.99
C LYS A 259 1.94 -7.40 -24.72
N ARG A 260 3.06 -7.43 -24.00
CA ARG A 260 4.41 -7.36 -24.61
C ARG A 260 4.76 -8.59 -25.47
N LYS A 261 4.16 -9.75 -25.20
CA LYS A 261 4.32 -10.97 -26.02
C LYS A 261 3.51 -10.90 -27.31
N LEU A 262 2.50 -10.02 -27.39
CA LEU A 262 1.64 -9.84 -28.56
C LEU A 262 2.15 -8.67 -29.41
N LYS A 263 2.67 -8.96 -30.60
CA LYS A 263 3.18 -7.92 -31.54
C LYS A 263 2.13 -7.45 -32.53
N LYS A 264 1.21 -8.33 -32.94
CA LYS A 264 0.13 -8.05 -33.88
C LYS A 264 -1.22 -8.44 -33.28
N SER A 265 -2.30 -7.82 -33.75
CA SER A 265 -3.68 -8.16 -33.34
C SER A 265 -4.15 -9.53 -33.88
N THR A 266 -3.47 -10.08 -34.90
CA THR A 266 -3.83 -11.35 -35.52
C THR A 266 -3.30 -12.55 -34.73
N GLN A 267 -4.14 -13.58 -34.55
CA GLN A 267 -3.75 -14.84 -33.87
C GLN A 267 -3.05 -14.65 -32.50
N PRO A 268 -3.63 -13.88 -31.56
CA PRO A 268 -2.95 -13.54 -30.29
C PRO A 268 -2.63 -14.78 -29.45
N LEU A 269 -3.50 -15.80 -29.45
CA LEU A 269 -3.26 -17.04 -28.71
C LEU A 269 -2.06 -17.83 -29.26
N ALA A 270 -1.91 -17.91 -30.59
CA ALA A 270 -0.79 -18.60 -31.21
C ALA A 270 0.54 -17.87 -30.94
N GLN A 271 0.54 -16.54 -31.02
CA GLN A 271 1.70 -15.71 -30.66
C GLN A 271 2.12 -15.95 -29.21
N LEU A 272 1.16 -15.87 -28.28
CA LEU A 272 1.44 -16.10 -26.85
C LEU A 272 2.00 -17.50 -26.62
N ARG A 273 1.33 -18.55 -27.14
CA ARG A 273 1.77 -19.94 -27.03
C ARG A 273 3.20 -20.13 -27.51
N ASN A 274 3.51 -19.65 -28.72
CA ASN A 274 4.84 -19.83 -29.30
C ASN A 274 5.92 -19.14 -28.44
N ARG A 275 5.62 -17.95 -27.88
CA ARG A 275 6.55 -17.24 -27.00
C ARG A 275 6.74 -17.92 -25.64
N GLU A 276 5.69 -18.53 -25.07
CA GLU A 276 5.85 -19.34 -23.85
C GLU A 276 6.69 -20.59 -24.07
N LEU A 277 6.52 -21.26 -25.23
CA LEU A 277 7.34 -22.42 -25.58
C LEU A 277 8.82 -22.07 -25.73
N GLU A 278 9.13 -20.93 -26.34
CA GLU A 278 10.49 -20.39 -26.44
C GLU A 278 11.09 -20.12 -25.04
N ASN A 279 10.35 -19.43 -24.17
CA ASN A 279 10.82 -19.12 -22.81
C ASN A 279 11.07 -20.38 -21.95
N ARG A 280 10.23 -21.41 -22.07
CA ARG A 280 10.41 -22.66 -21.32
C ARG A 280 11.71 -23.38 -21.67
N LYS A 281 12.11 -23.36 -22.95
CA LYS A 281 13.40 -23.93 -23.38
C LYS A 281 14.59 -23.21 -22.74
N ILE A 282 14.50 -21.90 -22.54
CA ILE A 282 15.56 -21.09 -21.91
C ILE A 282 15.62 -21.37 -20.40
N LEU A 283 14.47 -21.45 -19.72
CA LEU A 283 14.40 -21.65 -18.26
C LEU A 283 14.91 -23.03 -17.81
N GLN A 284 14.78 -24.06 -18.66
CA GLN A 284 15.35 -25.38 -18.38
C GLN A 284 16.89 -25.40 -18.32
N CYS A 285 17.55 -24.34 -18.80
CA CYS A 285 19.01 -24.22 -18.80
C CYS A 285 19.57 -23.41 -17.62
N LEU A 286 18.73 -22.90 -16.71
CA LEU A 286 19.16 -22.09 -15.57
C LEU A 286 19.07 -22.89 -14.25
N PRO A 287 20.11 -22.91 -13.41
CA PRO A 287 20.03 -23.52 -12.09
C PRO A 287 18.97 -22.80 -11.25
N ASN A 288 18.07 -23.58 -10.64
CA ASN A 288 16.75 -23.10 -10.22
C ASN A 288 16.60 -22.87 -8.71
N THR A 289 17.69 -22.72 -7.96
CA THR A 289 17.64 -22.44 -6.52
C THR A 289 18.61 -21.32 -6.15
N LEU A 290 18.05 -20.15 -5.82
CA LEU A 290 18.77 -19.09 -5.12
C LEU A 290 18.77 -19.45 -3.63
N ASP A 291 19.92 -19.81 -3.09
CA ASP A 291 20.08 -19.99 -1.66
C ASP A 291 20.16 -18.63 -0.97
N PHE A 292 19.34 -18.44 0.07
CA PHE A 292 19.32 -17.24 0.90
C PHE A 292 19.78 -17.60 2.32
N PRO A 293 20.49 -16.70 3.01
CA PRO A 293 20.86 -15.33 2.61
C PRO A 293 22.01 -15.26 1.61
N MET A 294 21.95 -14.30 0.68
CA MET A 294 23.01 -14.03 -0.29
C MET A 294 23.86 -12.84 0.15
N LEU A 295 25.16 -13.05 0.30
CA LEU A 295 26.12 -12.00 0.60
C LEU A 295 26.57 -11.28 -0.68
N GLY A 296 26.81 -9.98 -0.55
CA GLY A 296 27.24 -9.12 -1.64
C GLY A 296 28.76 -9.14 -1.86
N LYS A 297 29.29 -8.00 -2.32
CA LYS A 297 30.75 -7.83 -2.45
C LYS A 297 31.41 -7.76 -1.08
N ILE A 298 32.65 -8.24 -1.01
CA ILE A 298 33.52 -8.09 0.17
C ILE A 298 33.68 -6.60 0.51
N ASN A 299 33.70 -6.30 1.79
CA ASN A 299 33.84 -4.96 2.36
C ASN A 299 35.12 -4.85 3.18
N ASN A 300 36.11 -4.13 2.67
CA ASN A 300 37.40 -3.92 3.34
C ASN A 300 37.42 -2.65 4.21
N ASP A 301 36.40 -1.79 4.10
CA ASP A 301 36.39 -0.43 4.67
C ASP A 301 35.36 -0.25 5.80
N GLY A 302 34.75 -1.34 6.27
CA GLY A 302 33.72 -1.29 7.31
C GLY A 302 34.30 -1.09 8.71
N PRO A 303 33.54 -0.58 9.69
CA PRO A 303 33.97 -0.63 11.06
C PRO A 303 34.15 -2.10 11.48
N PHE A 304 35.34 -2.42 11.98
CA PHE A 304 35.68 -3.72 12.53
C PHE A 304 35.65 -3.63 14.05
N ILE A 305 34.87 -4.51 14.69
CA ILE A 305 34.84 -4.61 16.14
C ILE A 305 35.91 -5.59 16.58
N SER A 306 36.73 -5.21 17.57
CA SER A 306 37.77 -6.06 18.13
C SER A 306 37.19 -7.36 18.70
N GLY A 307 37.78 -8.49 18.33
CA GLY A 307 37.35 -9.82 18.77
C GLY A 307 36.32 -10.51 17.86
N LEU A 308 35.80 -9.84 16.83
CA LEU A 308 34.93 -10.47 15.83
C LEU A 308 35.75 -10.91 14.61
N VAL A 309 35.86 -12.23 14.40
CA VAL A 309 36.59 -12.83 13.27
C VAL A 309 35.58 -13.29 12.21
N GLY A 310 35.73 -12.80 10.99
CA GLY A 310 34.87 -13.20 9.87
C GLY A 310 35.08 -12.33 8.64
N ASP A 311 34.48 -12.76 7.53
CA ASP A 311 34.52 -12.03 6.27
C ASP A 311 33.46 -10.93 6.25
N SER A 312 33.87 -9.73 5.83
CA SER A 312 33.04 -8.53 5.82
C SER A 312 32.43 -8.27 4.44
N PHE A 313 31.17 -7.82 4.38
CA PHE A 313 30.38 -7.68 3.15
C PHE A 313 29.60 -6.37 3.08
N LYS A 314 29.39 -5.85 1.86
CA LYS A 314 28.68 -4.57 1.62
C LYS A 314 27.16 -4.69 1.65
N SER A 315 26.63 -5.90 1.51
CA SER A 315 25.18 -6.14 1.49
C SER A 315 24.82 -7.57 1.82
N VAL A 316 23.61 -7.78 2.34
CA VAL A 316 22.99 -9.09 2.48
C VAL A 316 21.58 -9.04 1.90
N LYS A 317 21.21 -10.06 1.11
CA LYS A 317 19.87 -10.25 0.57
C LYS A 317 19.25 -11.48 1.21
N THR A 318 18.09 -11.31 1.85
CA THR A 318 17.27 -12.41 2.37
C THR A 318 16.08 -12.65 1.43
N LYS A 319 15.25 -13.65 1.74
CA LYS A 319 13.95 -13.84 1.07
C LYS A 319 12.98 -12.68 1.32
N ARG A 320 13.25 -11.81 2.29
CA ARG A 320 12.33 -10.75 2.73
C ARG A 320 12.76 -9.36 2.31
N PHE A 321 14.07 -9.10 2.32
CA PHE A 321 14.61 -7.76 2.10
C PHE A 321 16.09 -7.81 1.72
N LYS A 322 16.60 -6.69 1.21
CA LYS A 322 18.03 -6.45 1.03
C LYS A 322 18.51 -5.33 1.94
N LEU A 323 19.55 -5.58 2.72
CA LEU A 323 20.27 -4.58 3.51
C LEU A 323 21.63 -4.27 2.90
N THR A 324 22.08 -3.02 3.03
CA THR A 324 23.42 -2.56 2.65
C THR A 324 24.09 -1.85 3.82
N THR A 325 25.40 -1.65 3.75
CA THR A 325 26.15 -0.86 4.74
C THR A 325 26.02 0.66 4.56
N TYR A 326 25.29 1.09 3.52
CA TYR A 326 25.11 2.50 3.17
C TYR A 326 23.63 2.85 2.93
N ALA A 327 23.29 4.12 3.11
CA ALA A 327 21.95 4.64 2.83
C ALA A 327 21.57 4.48 1.33
N PRO A 328 20.28 4.32 0.99
CA PRO A 328 19.12 4.32 1.89
C PRO A 328 18.76 2.94 2.48
N ASN A 329 19.45 1.86 2.11
CA ASN A 329 19.03 0.48 2.43
C ASN A 329 19.66 -0.07 3.71
N ASN A 330 20.13 0.78 4.62
CA ASN A 330 20.83 0.38 5.82
C ASN A 330 20.03 0.53 7.12
N CYS A 331 18.74 0.86 7.06
CA CYS A 331 17.91 1.00 8.26
C CYS A 331 16.97 -0.21 8.43
N CYS A 332 16.92 -0.75 9.64
CA CYS A 332 16.04 -1.87 9.99
C CYS A 332 15.58 -1.80 11.45
N ILE A 333 14.56 -2.60 11.75
CA ILE A 333 13.98 -2.79 13.08
C ILE A 333 14.27 -4.22 13.50
N VAL A 334 14.76 -4.38 14.72
CA VAL A 334 15.09 -5.64 15.38
C VAL A 334 13.85 -6.18 16.11
N ASP A 335 13.77 -7.48 16.37
CA ASP A 335 12.62 -8.12 17.02
C ASP A 335 12.33 -7.58 18.44
N ASP A 336 13.33 -7.05 19.13
CA ASP A 336 13.19 -6.37 20.43
C ASP A 336 12.62 -4.94 20.32
N GLY A 337 12.36 -4.46 19.09
CA GLY A 337 11.88 -3.11 18.79
C GLY A 337 12.99 -2.07 18.55
N SER A 338 14.26 -2.43 18.76
CA SER A 338 15.39 -1.53 18.53
C SER A 338 15.49 -1.13 17.06
N ILE A 339 15.73 0.16 16.81
CA ILE A 339 15.87 0.71 15.45
C ILE A 339 17.34 0.99 15.18
N VAL A 340 17.89 0.33 14.16
CA VAL A 340 19.33 0.32 13.92
C VAL A 340 19.70 0.73 12.50
N LEU A 341 20.92 1.25 12.38
CA LEU A 341 21.61 1.53 11.12
C LEU A 341 22.77 0.55 10.95
N VAL A 342 22.75 -0.21 9.87
CA VAL A 342 23.82 -1.14 9.48
C VAL A 342 25.00 -0.35 8.93
N GLU A 343 26.17 -0.56 9.52
CA GLU A 343 27.45 0.00 9.07
C GLU A 343 28.40 -1.08 8.57
N ASN A 344 28.27 -2.31 9.05
CA ASN A 344 29.00 -3.47 8.51
C ASN A 344 28.18 -4.77 8.56
N ILE A 345 28.55 -5.75 7.75
CA ILE A 345 27.93 -7.08 7.71
C ILE A 345 29.05 -8.10 7.70
N ILE A 346 29.09 -8.99 8.68
CA ILE A 346 30.18 -9.94 8.88
C ILE A 346 29.60 -11.36 8.89
N GLN A 347 30.13 -12.23 8.04
CA GLN A 347 29.87 -13.66 8.07
C GLN A 347 30.91 -14.32 8.98
N THR A 348 30.43 -14.90 10.07
CA THR A 348 31.22 -15.82 10.91
C THR A 348 31.00 -17.25 10.43
N ASN A 349 31.65 -18.25 11.06
CA ASN A 349 31.46 -19.64 10.69
C ASN A 349 30.00 -20.11 10.84
N ASP A 350 29.26 -19.56 11.81
CA ASP A 350 27.94 -20.06 12.19
C ASP A 350 26.78 -19.14 11.76
N GLU A 351 27.04 -17.82 11.64
CA GLU A 351 25.97 -16.84 11.41
C GLU A 351 26.43 -15.53 10.77
N ILE A 352 25.45 -14.77 10.25
CA ILE A 352 25.65 -13.39 9.77
C ILE A 352 25.34 -12.42 10.90
N ILE A 353 26.34 -11.62 11.25
CA ILE A 353 26.28 -10.58 12.27
C ILE A 353 26.32 -9.21 11.59
N LEU A 354 25.43 -8.33 12.02
CA LEU A 354 25.37 -6.94 11.58
C LEU A 354 26.06 -6.08 12.64
N VAL A 355 27.00 -5.24 12.19
CA VAL A 355 27.58 -4.17 12.99
C VAL A 355 26.74 -2.92 12.77
N CYS A 356 26.15 -2.43 13.84
CA CYS A 356 25.12 -1.41 13.77
C CYS A 356 25.34 -0.27 14.77
N ARG A 357 24.69 0.86 14.54
CA ARG A 357 24.36 1.85 15.58
C ARG A 357 22.86 1.91 15.79
N GLN A 358 22.43 1.97 17.04
CA GLN A 358 21.03 2.10 17.40
C GLN A 358 20.64 3.57 17.59
N PHE A 359 19.39 3.92 17.26
CA PHE A 359 18.83 5.20 17.65
C PHE A 359 18.51 5.22 19.15
N LEU A 360 19.06 6.20 19.87
CA LEU A 360 18.90 6.34 21.31
C LEU A 360 17.58 7.01 21.70
N ASN A 361 17.17 8.03 20.94
CA ASN A 361 15.91 8.72 21.17
C ASN A 361 14.90 8.26 20.14
N VAL A 362 13.88 7.53 20.59
CA VAL A 362 12.79 7.01 19.75
C VAL A 362 11.47 7.45 20.37
N CYS A 363 10.66 8.17 19.61
CA CYS A 363 9.32 8.59 20.03
C CYS A 363 8.33 8.55 18.86
N ASP A 364 7.06 8.84 19.13
CA ASP A 364 6.03 8.91 18.11
C ASP A 364 6.26 10.08 17.15
N LEU A 365 6.12 9.81 15.84
CA LEU A 365 6.11 10.84 14.80
C LEU A 365 4.83 11.67 14.88
N PHE A 366 3.72 11.04 15.28
CA PHE A 366 2.41 11.64 15.51
C PHE A 366 1.62 10.81 16.52
N ASN A 367 0.67 11.44 17.22
CA ASN A 367 -0.18 10.80 18.23
C ASN A 367 -1.67 10.72 17.85
N CYS A 368 -2.04 11.28 16.69
CA CYS A 368 -3.42 11.31 16.21
C CYS A 368 -3.48 10.72 14.79
N PRO A 369 -4.41 9.78 14.51
CA PRO A 369 -5.46 9.26 15.40
C PRO A 369 -4.98 8.27 16.47
N MET A 370 -3.74 7.81 16.40
CA MET A 370 -3.13 6.93 17.40
C MET A 370 -1.62 7.21 17.49
N PRO A 371 -0.92 6.74 18.56
CA PRO A 371 0.53 6.74 18.62
C PRO A 371 1.14 5.99 17.43
N SER A 372 2.05 6.63 16.71
CA SER A 372 2.55 6.11 15.44
C SER A 372 3.45 4.88 15.61
N ASN A 373 4.05 4.68 16.78
CA ASN A 373 4.88 3.52 17.10
C ASN A 373 4.11 2.19 16.97
N VAL A 374 2.81 2.18 17.30
CA VAL A 374 1.93 1.00 17.22
C VAL A 374 1.86 0.45 15.78
N ILE A 375 1.97 1.34 14.79
CA ILE A 375 1.95 0.99 13.36
C ILE A 375 3.34 1.11 12.72
N GLY A 376 4.40 1.01 13.53
CA GLY A 376 5.79 0.95 13.08
C GLY A 376 6.30 2.24 12.44
N ILE A 377 5.87 3.39 12.95
CA ILE A 377 6.33 4.71 12.51
C ILE A 377 6.92 5.46 13.71
N PHE A 378 8.13 5.99 13.54
CA PHE A 378 8.91 6.55 14.64
C PHE A 378 9.58 7.85 14.22
N LEU A 379 9.84 8.70 15.21
CA LEU A 379 10.75 9.84 15.14
C LEU A 379 12.01 9.48 15.94
N CYS A 380 13.15 9.47 15.26
CA CYS A 380 14.42 8.98 15.80
C CYS A 380 15.52 10.04 15.77
N SER A 381 16.37 10.10 16.79
CA SER A 381 17.58 10.94 16.81
C SER A 381 18.64 10.44 17.78
N GLY A 382 19.90 10.78 17.52
CA GLY A 382 21.05 10.34 18.31
C GLY A 382 21.38 8.87 18.07
N LEU A 383 22.64 8.58 17.75
CA LEU A 383 23.11 7.22 17.50
C LEU A 383 23.98 6.75 18.67
N SER A 384 23.86 5.48 19.01
CA SER A 384 24.72 4.81 19.99
C SER A 384 26.14 4.61 19.47
N GLU A 385 26.99 4.09 20.35
CA GLU A 385 28.19 3.37 19.94
C GLU A 385 27.84 2.10 19.15
N LEU A 386 28.86 1.51 18.52
CA LEU A 386 28.69 0.30 17.73
C LEU A 386 28.19 -0.87 18.59
N MET A 387 27.23 -1.62 18.04
CA MET A 387 26.66 -2.82 18.63
C MET A 387 26.54 -3.94 17.60
N LEU A 388 26.34 -5.17 18.08
CA LEU A 388 26.19 -6.37 17.27
C LEU A 388 24.74 -6.84 17.27
N VAL A 389 24.21 -7.14 16.09
CA VAL A 389 22.86 -7.69 15.92
C VAL A 389 22.93 -8.88 14.96
N LYS A 390 22.35 -10.02 15.34
CA LYS A 390 22.26 -11.18 14.45
C LYS A 390 21.25 -10.91 13.33
N LEU A 391 21.56 -11.27 12.09
CA LEU A 391 20.66 -11.06 10.93
C LEU A 391 19.29 -11.71 11.13
N ILE A 392 19.24 -12.86 11.82
CA ILE A 392 17.99 -13.58 12.08
C ILE A 392 17.03 -12.80 12.99
N ASN A 393 17.55 -11.91 13.85
CA ASN A 393 16.76 -11.08 14.76
C ASN A 393 16.22 -9.81 14.08
N ILE A 394 16.43 -9.64 12.77
CA ILE A 394 15.87 -8.50 12.05
C ILE A 394 14.41 -8.79 11.72
N LYS A 395 13.53 -8.02 12.37
CA LYS A 395 12.09 -8.03 12.14
C LYS A 395 11.76 -7.57 10.72
N CYS A 396 12.16 -6.35 10.38
CA CYS A 396 11.88 -5.76 9.09
C CYS A 396 12.86 -4.64 8.70
N LYS A 397 12.93 -4.37 7.40
CA LYS A 397 13.61 -3.19 6.86
C LYS A 397 12.74 -1.94 7.06
N ALA A 398 13.40 -0.79 7.24
CA ALA A 398 12.72 0.49 7.43
C ALA A 398 13.23 1.56 6.46
N ILE A 399 12.36 2.52 6.14
CA ILE A 399 12.72 3.73 5.40
C ILE A 399 13.20 4.77 6.41
N LYS A 400 14.35 5.39 6.16
CA LYS A 400 14.85 6.54 6.91
C LYS A 400 14.71 7.82 6.08
N MET A 401 13.84 8.73 6.52
CA MET A 401 13.69 10.05 5.89
C MET A 401 14.18 11.16 6.82
N PRO A 402 15.00 12.10 6.33
CA PRO A 402 15.40 13.27 7.12
C PRO A 402 14.19 14.18 7.36
N LYS A 403 14.02 14.65 8.59
CA LYS A 403 13.01 15.64 8.96
C LYS A 403 13.73 16.97 9.20
N SER A 404 13.39 17.99 8.42
CA SER A 404 13.93 19.34 8.66
C SER A 404 13.39 19.87 9.98
N CYS A 405 14.27 20.06 10.96
CA CYS A 405 13.97 20.75 12.21
C CYS A 405 14.95 21.90 12.39
N GLU A 406 14.47 23.03 12.89
CA GLU A 406 15.29 24.12 13.40
C GLU A 406 15.87 23.66 14.75
N GLY A 407 17.10 23.15 14.74
CA GLY A 407 17.78 22.65 15.94
C GLY A 407 19.10 21.91 15.64
N VAL A 408 19.90 21.68 16.69
CA VAL A 408 21.27 21.09 16.60
C VAL A 408 21.27 19.58 16.32
N LEU A 409 20.17 18.86 16.62
CA LEU A 409 20.09 17.41 16.47
C LEU A 409 19.29 17.01 15.22
N GLU A 410 19.94 16.27 14.32
CA GLU A 410 19.28 15.67 13.16
C GLU A 410 18.21 14.66 13.60
N LYS A 411 16.97 14.87 13.13
CA LYS A 411 15.83 13.99 13.39
C LYS A 411 15.43 13.25 12.12
N PHE A 412 15.06 11.99 12.27
CA PHE A 412 14.65 11.13 11.17
C PHE A 412 13.26 10.55 11.41
N ALA A 413 12.41 10.58 10.39
CA ALA A 413 11.21 9.76 10.36
C ALA A 413 11.60 8.35 9.89
N ILE A 414 11.35 7.35 10.72
CA ILE A 414 11.60 5.94 10.42
C ILE A 414 10.26 5.23 10.24
N LEU A 415 10.09 4.51 9.13
CA LEU A 415 8.85 3.81 8.82
C LEU A 415 9.15 2.36 8.45
N SER A 416 8.54 1.41 9.16
CA SER A 416 8.60 -0.01 8.81
C SER A 416 8.03 -0.22 7.40
N ILE A 417 8.73 -1.03 6.59
CA ILE A 417 8.26 -1.42 5.26
C ILE A 417 7.27 -2.57 5.44
N LEU A 418 6.02 -2.34 5.06
CA LEU A 418 4.91 -3.30 5.23
C LEU A 418 4.95 -4.43 4.20
N HIS A 419 5.53 -4.15 3.02
CA HIS A 419 5.49 -5.05 1.87
C HIS A 419 6.89 -5.60 1.63
N GLN A 420 7.11 -6.82 2.06
CA GLN A 420 8.36 -7.54 1.85
C GLN A 420 8.19 -8.43 0.61
N ASN A 421 8.24 -7.81 -0.57
CA ASN A 421 8.31 -8.56 -1.82
C ASN A 421 9.78 -8.86 -2.15
N SER A 422 10.13 -10.14 -2.22
CA SER A 422 11.34 -10.63 -2.93
C SER A 422 11.20 -10.51 -4.43
#